data_AF-A0A0B2VUU1-F1
#
_entry.id   AF-A0A0B2VUU1-F1
#
_cell.length_a   1.000
_cell.length_b   1.000
_cell.length_c   1.000
_cell.angle_alpha   90.00
_cell.angle_beta   90.00
_cell.angle_gamma   90.00
#
_symmetry.space_group_name_H-M   'P 1'
#
loop_
_entity.id
_entity.type
_entity.pdbx_description
1 polymer ?
#
loop_
_entity_poly.entity_id
_entity_poly.type
_entity_poly.pdbx_seq_one_letter_code
_entity_poly.pdbx_strand_id
1 'polypeptide(L)'
;MCSNASAPKGLYVVPQREIKSVFDINKWYHSKAYAGYMGMIHELNNSVKGVLTTEDIPISGNVMEAIDILDIIQVLFISSFK
;
A
#
# COMPACT_ATOMS: atom_id res chain seq x y z
N MET A 1 30.49 -11.96 0.85
CA MET A 1 29.92 -11.13 1.92
C MET A 1 29.02 -10.10 1.28
N CYS A 2 27.72 -10.21 1.49
CA CYS A 2 26.74 -9.31 0.89
C CYS A 2 26.85 -7.95 1.57
N SER A 3 27.17 -6.93 0.78
CA SER A 3 27.27 -5.56 1.25
C SER A 3 25.91 -5.07 1.75
N ASN A 4 25.83 -4.77 3.03
CA ASN A 4 24.76 -3.95 3.62
C ASN A 4 24.87 -2.53 3.07
N ALA A 5 24.38 -2.30 1.86
CA ALA A 5 24.12 -0.97 1.35
C ALA A 5 22.65 -0.63 1.68
N SER A 6 22.42 0.08 2.78
CA SER A 6 21.15 0.75 3.02
C SER A 6 20.90 1.69 1.83
N ALA A 7 19.85 1.40 1.04
CA ALA A 7 19.46 2.25 -0.08
C ALA A 7 19.37 3.73 0.38
N PRO A 8 19.84 4.70 -0.43
CA PRO A 8 19.75 6.11 -0.05
C PRO A 8 18.30 6.45 0.28
N LYS A 9 18.08 7.12 1.42
CA LYS A 9 16.77 7.65 1.85
C LYS A 9 16.29 8.56 0.71
N GLY A 10 15.42 8.03 -0.15
CA GLY A 10 15.02 8.71 -1.38
C GLY A 10 14.34 10.04 -1.06
N LEU A 11 14.56 11.06 -1.89
CA LEU A 11 13.70 12.24 -1.84
C LEU A 11 12.26 11.80 -2.09
N TYR A 12 11.36 12.14 -1.18
CA TYR A 12 9.93 12.04 -1.44
C TYR A 12 9.54 13.08 -2.49
N VAL A 13 8.74 12.66 -3.46
CA VAL A 13 8.23 13.51 -4.55
C VAL A 13 6.73 13.32 -4.67
N VAL A 14 6.02 14.37 -5.12
CA VAL A 14 4.58 14.29 -5.39
C VAL A 14 4.36 13.32 -6.56
N PRO A 15 3.54 12.25 -6.40
CA PRO A 15 3.25 11.32 -7.49
C PRO A 15 2.59 12.02 -8.69
N GLN A 16 2.98 11.63 -9.90
CA GLN A 16 2.44 12.15 -11.15
C GLN A 16 1.90 11.03 -12.02
N ARG A 17 0.95 11.36 -12.90
CA ARG A 17 0.40 10.39 -13.86
C ARG A 17 1.43 10.07 -14.94
N GLU A 18 1.97 8.86 -14.86
CA GLU A 18 2.98 8.36 -15.81
C GLU A 18 2.40 7.45 -16.91
N ILE A 19 1.20 6.88 -16.71
CA ILE A 19 0.49 6.08 -17.73
C ILE A 19 -0.51 7.00 -18.44
N LYS A 20 -0.18 7.45 -19.65
CA LYS A 20 -0.97 8.42 -20.42
C LYS A 20 -1.61 7.79 -21.66
N SER A 21 -1.03 6.71 -22.15
CA SER A 21 -1.50 5.94 -23.30
C SER A 21 -1.27 4.44 -23.10
N VAL A 22 -1.80 3.62 -23.99
CA VAL A 22 -1.61 2.15 -23.98
C VAL A 22 -0.13 1.78 -24.12
N PHE A 23 0.67 2.58 -24.83
CA PHE A 23 2.10 2.32 -25.03
C PHE A 23 2.92 2.42 -23.75
N ASP A 24 2.42 3.14 -22.74
CA ASP A 24 3.10 3.32 -21.45
C ASP A 24 2.98 2.08 -20.55
N ILE A 25 2.11 1.13 -20.88
CA ILE A 25 1.87 -0.07 -20.07
C ILE A 25 3.15 -0.92 -19.97
N ASN A 26 3.94 -1.00 -21.04
CA ASN A 26 5.20 -1.75 -21.01
C ASN A 26 6.21 -1.14 -20.03
N LYS A 27 6.28 0.21 -19.96
CA LYS A 27 7.09 0.94 -18.98
C LYS A 27 6.58 0.69 -17.56
N TRP A 28 5.26 0.69 -17.36
CA TRP A 28 4.66 0.39 -16.06
C TRP A 28 5.00 -1.03 -15.59
N TYR A 29 4.81 -2.04 -16.45
CA TYR A 29 5.03 -3.45 -16.11
C TYR A 29 6.46 -3.75 -15.65
N HIS A 30 7.46 -3.09 -16.26
CA HIS A 30 8.87 -3.26 -15.89
C HIS A 30 9.34 -2.27 -14.80
N SER A 31 8.44 -1.47 -14.23
CA SER A 31 8.80 -0.46 -13.23
C SER A 31 9.02 -1.06 -11.83
N LYS A 32 9.82 -0.37 -11.00
CA LYS A 32 9.95 -0.70 -9.58
C LYS A 32 8.62 -0.59 -8.82
N ALA A 33 7.74 0.32 -9.25
CA ALA A 33 6.44 0.51 -8.64
C ALA A 33 5.53 -0.71 -8.85
N TYR A 34 5.53 -1.29 -10.06
CA TYR A 34 4.79 -2.53 -10.35
C TYR A 34 5.33 -3.70 -9.53
N ALA A 35 6.66 -3.88 -9.49
CA ALA A 35 7.29 -4.96 -8.71
C ALA A 35 6.97 -4.85 -7.21
N GLY A 36 7.05 -3.63 -6.63
CA GLY A 36 6.71 -3.40 -5.23
C GLY A 36 5.22 -3.61 -4.94
N TYR A 37 4.34 -3.13 -5.83
CA TYR A 37 2.90 -3.34 -5.70
C TYR A 37 2.53 -4.83 -5.73
N MET A 38 3.03 -5.59 -6.71
CA MET A 38 2.76 -7.02 -6.80
C MET A 38 3.35 -7.79 -5.62
N GLY A 39 4.55 -7.43 -5.16
CA GLY A 39 5.15 -8.00 -3.96
C GLY A 39 4.26 -7.85 -2.73
N MET A 40 3.77 -6.63 -2.47
CA MET A 40 2.84 -6.36 -1.36
C MET A 40 1.53 -7.16 -1.49
N ILE A 41 0.93 -7.21 -2.68
CA ILE A 41 -0.30 -7.98 -2.90
C ILE A 41 -0.09 -9.47 -2.62
N HIS A 42 1.02 -10.04 -3.08
CA HIS A 42 1.34 -11.44 -2.80
C HIS A 42 1.58 -11.72 -1.32
N GLU A 43 2.28 -10.81 -0.62
CA GLU A 43 2.53 -10.91 0.81
C GLU A 43 1.22 -10.90 1.61
N LEU A 44 0.33 -9.94 1.32
CA LEU A 44 -0.99 -9.86 1.95
C LEU A 44 -1.85 -11.08 1.68
N ASN A 45 -1.88 -11.57 0.43
CA ASN A 45 -2.65 -12.76 0.08
C ASN A 45 -2.16 -13.99 0.85
N ASN A 46 -0.85 -14.12 1.02
CA ASN A 46 -0.27 -15.24 1.75
C ASN A 46 -0.52 -15.12 3.26
N SER A 47 -0.49 -13.92 3.83
CA SER A 47 -0.66 -13.71 5.27
C SER A 47 -2.07 -14.02 5.78
N VAL A 48 -3.09 -13.92 4.92
CA VAL A 48 -4.49 -14.14 5.29
C VAL A 48 -5.03 -15.51 4.85
N LYS A 49 -4.20 -16.34 4.20
CA LYS A 49 -4.64 -17.63 3.68
C LYS A 49 -5.05 -18.56 4.83
N GLY A 50 -6.34 -18.90 4.89
CA GLY A 50 -6.89 -19.76 5.93
C GLY A 50 -7.16 -19.06 7.26
N VAL A 51 -7.00 -17.73 7.31
CA VAL A 51 -7.34 -16.90 8.47
C VAL A 51 -8.79 -16.44 8.33
N LEU A 52 -9.62 -16.70 9.35
CA LEU A 52 -10.99 -16.19 9.37
C LEU A 52 -11.00 -14.71 9.74
N THR A 53 -12.02 -13.98 9.28
CA THR A 53 -12.17 -12.55 9.60
C THR A 53 -12.50 -12.29 11.07
N THR A 54 -12.85 -13.33 11.82
CA THR A 54 -13.14 -13.29 13.26
C THR A 54 -11.96 -13.77 14.11
N GLU A 55 -10.84 -14.18 13.51
CA GLU A 55 -9.65 -14.56 14.26
C GLU A 55 -9.12 -13.37 15.04
N ASP A 56 -8.69 -13.62 16.28
CA ASP A 56 -8.02 -12.62 17.09
C ASP A 56 -6.56 -12.50 16.64
N ILE A 57 -6.29 -11.46 15.84
CA ILE A 57 -4.96 -11.18 15.29
C ILE A 57 -4.32 -9.99 16.03
N PRO A 58 -3.00 -10.01 16.27
CA PRO A 58 -2.33 -8.91 16.95
C PRO A 58 -2.39 -7.63 16.11
N ILE A 59 -2.86 -6.54 16.72
CA ILE A 59 -2.97 -5.22 16.10
C ILE A 59 -1.80 -4.34 16.59
N SER A 60 -0.97 -3.90 15.66
CA SER A 60 0.11 -2.94 15.98
C SER A 60 -0.42 -1.51 16.09
N GLY A 61 0.31 -0.63 16.78
CA GLY A 61 -0.05 0.80 16.90
C GLY A 61 -0.30 1.47 15.54
N ASN A 62 0.56 1.23 14.55
CA ASN A 62 0.39 1.79 13.20
C ASN A 62 -0.89 1.30 12.50
N VAL A 63 -1.32 0.06 12.76
CA VAL A 63 -2.57 -0.47 12.21
C VAL A 63 -3.76 0.20 12.87
N MET A 64 -3.70 0.40 14.20
CA MET A 64 -4.73 1.12 14.94
C MET A 64 -4.88 2.56 14.43
N GLU A 65 -3.76 3.29 14.27
CA GLU A 65 -3.77 4.66 13.73
C GLU A 65 -4.34 4.71 12.30
N ALA A 66 -4.07 3.71 11.46
CA ALA A 66 -4.66 3.62 10.13
C ALA A 66 -6.18 3.40 10.17
N ILE A 67 -6.68 2.59 11.12
CA ILE A 67 -8.11 2.38 11.35
C ILE A 67 -8.77 3.69 11.81
N ASP A 68 -8.14 4.40 12.76
CA ASP A 68 -8.66 5.69 13.25
C ASP A 68 -8.78 6.73 12.12
N ILE A 69 -7.83 6.76 11.19
CA ILE A 69 -7.91 7.62 9.98
C ILE A 69 -9.12 7.24 9.12
N LEU A 70 -9.40 5.94 8.94
CA LEU A 70 -10.54 5.48 8.15
C LEU A 70 -11.87 5.87 8.81
N ASP A 71 -11.97 5.76 10.13
CA ASP A 71 -13.15 6.15 10.90
C ASP A 71 -13.43 7.66 10.77
N ILE A 72 -12.40 8.50 10.82
CA ILE A 72 -12.52 9.94 10.59
C ILE A 72 -13.06 10.23 9.19
N ILE A 73 -12.52 9.56 8.16
CA ILE A 73 -12.99 9.73 6.77
C ILE A 73 -14.46 9.34 6.64
N GLN A 74 -14.88 8.24 7.27
CA GLN A 74 -16.28 7.80 7.26
C GLN A 74 -17.22 8.84 7.86
N VAL A 75 -16.86 9.41 9.01
CA VAL A 75 -17.65 10.47 9.67
C VAL A 75 -17.76 11.70 8.77
N LEU A 76 -16.65 12.17 8.22
CA LEU A 76 -16.62 13.33 7.32
C LEU A 76 -17.48 13.13 6.06
N PHE A 77 -17.45 11.92 5.49
CA PHE A 77 -18.27 11.57 4.35
C PHE A 77 -19.76 11.65 4.69
N ILE A 78 -20.19 11.01 5.79
CA ILE A 78 -21.60 11.02 6.22
C ILE A 78 -22.08 12.43 6.56
N SER A 79 -21.24 13.24 7.21
CA SER A 79 -21.55 14.64 7.52
C SER A 79 -21.73 15.53 6.30
N SER A 80 -21.13 15.17 5.15
CA SER A 80 -21.25 15.96 3.91
C SER A 80 -22.60 15.74 3.18
N PHE A 81 -23.44 14.80 3.63
CA PHE A 81 -24.77 14.52 3.06
C PHE A 81 -25.94 14.97 3.94
N LYS A 82 -25.68 15.65 5.07
CA LYS A 82 -26.69 16.32 5.90
C LYS A 82 -26.64 17.82 5.68
#